data_AF-A0A238V9I4-F1
#
_entry.id   AF-A0A238V9I4-F1
#
_cell.length_a   1.000
_cell.length_b   1.000
_cell.length_c   1.000
_cell.angle_alpha   90.00
_cell.angle_beta   90.00
_cell.angle_gamma   90.00
#
_symmetry.space_group_name_H-M   'P 1'
#
loop_
_entity.id
_entity.type
_entity.pdbx_description
1 polymer ?
#
loop_
_entity_poly.entity_id
_entity_poly.type
_entity_poly.pdbx_seq_one_letter_code
_entity_poly.pdbx_strand_id
1 'polypeptide(L)'
;MTTRAGDAGIRLGWVASGPTPLLPGRHPVATWLGRCTEAHLGCPCRGDQTIHEERSKEIGEARAQAQESVDCPECGTATTPLNIVSWGHCRACRTAQSREMYPLRW
;
A
#
# COMPACT_ATOMS: atom_id res chain seq x y z
N MET A 1 -43.93 -57.98 -22.97
CA MET A 1 -42.60 -57.63 -23.52
C MET A 1 -42.31 -56.19 -23.13
N THR A 2 -41.19 -56.01 -22.39
CA THR A 2 -40.36 -54.80 -22.26
C THR A 2 -40.91 -53.46 -21.74
N THR A 3 -40.48 -53.18 -20.51
CA THR A 3 -40.19 -51.92 -19.81
C THR A 3 -39.36 -50.90 -20.62
N ARG A 4 -39.68 -49.59 -20.49
CA ARG A 4 -38.82 -48.41 -20.21
C ARG A 4 -39.64 -47.13 -20.51
N ALA A 5 -39.97 -46.26 -19.56
CA ALA A 5 -39.13 -45.40 -18.70
C ALA A 5 -38.27 -44.40 -19.50
N GLY A 6 -38.59 -43.11 -19.35
CA GLY A 6 -37.86 -41.93 -19.85
C GLY A 6 -38.88 -40.78 -20.03
N ASP A 7 -38.74 -39.58 -19.50
CA ASP A 7 -37.51 -38.87 -19.21
C ASP A 7 -37.74 -37.87 -18.07
N ALA A 8 -36.79 -37.86 -17.14
CA ALA A 8 -36.76 -37.04 -15.95
C ALA A 8 -36.41 -35.59 -16.32
N GLY A 9 -37.01 -34.64 -15.61
CA GLY A 9 -36.58 -33.26 -15.69
C GLY A 9 -35.12 -33.10 -15.26
N ILE A 10 -34.37 -32.28 -16.00
CA ILE A 10 -33.34 -31.41 -15.42
C ILE A 10 -33.48 -30.04 -16.09
N ARG A 11 -33.86 -29.04 -15.30
CA ARG A 11 -33.65 -27.62 -15.63
C ARG A 11 -32.15 -27.32 -15.51
N LEU A 12 -31.41 -27.50 -16.60
CA LEU A 12 -30.10 -26.86 -16.82
C LEU A 12 -30.42 -25.40 -17.17
N GLY A 13 -30.09 -24.41 -16.36
CA GLY A 13 -28.74 -24.04 -15.97
C GLY A 13 -28.59 -22.59 -16.44
N TRP A 14 -28.76 -21.64 -15.52
CA TRP A 14 -28.48 -20.24 -15.78
C TRP A 14 -27.02 -20.07 -16.20
N VAL A 15 -26.78 -19.49 -17.38
CA VAL A 15 -25.49 -18.95 -17.78
C VAL A 15 -25.71 -17.51 -18.24
N ALA A 16 -25.59 -16.59 -17.29
CA ALA A 16 -25.20 -15.22 -17.58
C ALA A 16 -23.70 -15.13 -17.26
N SER A 17 -22.85 -15.09 -18.29
CA SER A 17 -21.40 -14.93 -18.13
C SER A 17 -20.87 -14.00 -19.21
N GLY A 18 -20.65 -12.76 -18.81
CA GLY A 18 -19.87 -11.74 -19.50
C GLY A 18 -20.06 -10.42 -18.75
N PRO A 19 -19.02 -9.60 -18.49
CA PRO A 19 -17.59 -9.71 -18.84
C PRO A 19 -16.77 -10.15 -17.60
N THR A 20 -15.50 -10.59 -17.68
CA THR A 20 -14.31 -9.72 -17.73
C THR A 20 -13.09 -10.64 -17.59
N PRO A 21 -12.03 -10.53 -18.40
CA PRO A 21 -10.82 -11.27 -18.15
C PRO A 21 -10.02 -10.57 -17.04
N LEU A 22 -10.01 -11.15 -15.84
CA LEU A 22 -9.08 -10.77 -14.76
C LEU A 22 -8.20 -11.98 -14.43
N LEU A 23 -6.99 -11.99 -15.00
CA LEU A 23 -5.91 -12.87 -14.58
C LEU A 23 -5.32 -12.32 -13.26
N PRO A 24 -5.13 -13.12 -12.20
CA PRO A 24 -4.47 -12.66 -10.98
C PRO A 24 -2.95 -12.80 -11.12
N GLY A 25 -2.40 -12.10 -12.12
CA GLY A 25 -0.98 -11.81 -12.21
C GLY A 25 -0.69 -10.53 -11.45
N ARG A 26 0.13 -10.62 -10.38
CA ARG A 26 0.89 -9.52 -9.76
C ARG A 26 1.22 -8.38 -10.75
N HIS A 27 1.14 -7.07 -10.49
CA HIS A 27 0.72 -6.12 -9.41
C HIS A 27 0.76 -4.70 -10.07
N PRO A 28 0.19 -3.60 -9.51
CA PRO A 28 1.07 -2.46 -9.16
C PRO A 28 0.60 -1.60 -7.97
N VAL A 29 1.49 -0.80 -7.40
CA VAL A 29 1.28 0.24 -6.37
C VAL A 29 0.33 1.35 -6.90
N ALA A 30 -0.91 1.02 -7.24
CA ALA A 30 -1.79 1.88 -8.03
C ALA A 30 -3.18 2.02 -7.39
N THR A 31 -3.21 2.35 -6.11
CA THR A 31 -4.28 3.20 -5.57
C THR A 31 -3.72 4.18 -4.54
N TRP A 32 -2.50 4.68 -4.78
CA TRP A 32 -2.11 5.95 -4.20
C TRP A 32 -2.73 7.05 -5.05
N LEU A 33 -3.88 7.56 -4.61
CA LEU A 33 -4.39 8.84 -5.09
C LEU A 33 -3.42 9.94 -4.61
N GLY A 34 -2.27 10.04 -5.27
CA GLY A 34 -1.36 11.15 -5.15
C GLY A 34 -2.03 12.38 -5.77
N ARG A 35 -2.92 13.02 -5.01
CA ARG A 35 -3.59 14.26 -5.44
C ARG A 35 -2.75 15.51 -5.23
N CYS A 36 -1.66 15.40 -4.48
CA CYS A 36 -0.81 16.53 -4.15
C CYS A 36 0.32 16.60 -5.20
N THR A 37 0.23 17.57 -6.13
CA THR A 37 1.11 17.75 -7.31
C THR A 37 2.58 18.00 -6.93
N GLU A 38 2.82 18.56 -5.74
CA GLU A 38 4.16 18.78 -5.17
C GLU A 38 4.57 17.73 -4.13
N ALA A 39 3.68 16.81 -3.77
CA ALA A 39 3.98 15.87 -2.71
C ALA A 39 4.71 14.65 -3.23
N HIS A 40 5.89 14.40 -2.66
CA HIS A 40 6.64 13.18 -2.86
C HIS A 40 5.71 11.95 -2.72
N LEU A 41 5.80 11.06 -3.71
CA LEU A 41 5.01 9.83 -3.85
C LEU A 41 4.70 9.19 -2.49
N GLY A 42 3.42 9.16 -2.10
CA GLY A 42 2.99 8.61 -0.81
C GLY A 42 2.54 9.62 0.25
N CYS A 43 2.24 10.87 -0.14
CA CYS A 43 1.70 11.84 0.81
C CYS A 43 0.29 11.44 1.28
N PRO A 44 0.05 11.23 2.59
CA PRO A 44 -1.24 10.80 3.11
C PRO A 44 -2.28 11.93 3.15
N CYS A 45 -2.00 13.09 2.54
CA CYS A 45 -2.89 14.25 2.44
C CYS A 45 -4.27 13.90 1.85
N ARG A 46 -4.40 12.85 1.02
CA ARG A 46 -5.63 12.47 0.28
C ARG A 46 -6.26 13.59 -0.57
N GLY A 47 -5.57 14.72 -0.75
CA GLY A 47 -6.06 15.94 -1.42
C GLY A 47 -6.42 17.09 -0.49
N ASP A 48 -6.30 16.93 0.83
CA ASP A 48 -6.45 18.01 1.80
C ASP A 48 -5.22 18.93 1.75
N GLN A 49 -5.45 20.19 1.39
CA GLN A 49 -4.40 21.18 1.22
C GLN A 49 -3.80 21.63 2.56
N THR A 50 -4.60 21.73 3.62
CA THR A 50 -4.12 22.13 4.95
C THR A 50 -3.17 21.08 5.52
N ILE A 51 -3.57 19.80 5.46
CA ILE A 51 -2.72 18.68 5.87
C ILE A 51 -1.45 18.62 5.01
N HIS A 52 -1.58 18.92 3.71
CA HIS A 52 -0.44 18.94 2.81
C HIS A 52 0.56 20.04 3.16
N GLU A 53 0.09 21.27 3.39
CA GLU A 53 0.94 22.42 3.73
C GLU A 53 1.63 22.23 5.09
N GLU A 54 0.88 21.77 6.10
CA GLU A 54 1.42 21.47 7.43
C GLU A 54 2.54 20.42 7.34
N ARG A 55 2.27 19.28 6.70
CA ARG A 55 3.26 18.21 6.54
C ARG A 55 4.45 18.66 5.70
N SER A 56 4.22 19.45 4.64
CA SER A 56 5.30 19.99 3.80
C SER A 56 6.20 20.92 4.60
N LYS A 57 5.64 21.71 5.51
CA LYS A 57 6.40 22.55 6.44
C LYS A 57 7.25 21.71 7.39
N GLU A 58 6.66 20.71 8.05
CA GLU A 58 7.38 19.79 8.95
C GLU A 58 8.54 19.06 8.25
N ILE A 59 8.29 18.56 7.02
CA ILE A 59 9.33 17.91 6.22
C ILE A 59 10.42 18.91 5.81
N GLY A 60 10.06 20.15 5.48
CA GLY A 60 11.00 21.22 5.18
C GLY A 60 11.92 21.55 6.35
N GLU A 61 11.34 21.69 7.55
CA GLU A 61 12.09 21.92 8.79
C GLU A 61 13.00 20.73 9.13
N ALA A 62 12.50 19.50 9.01
CA ALA A 62 13.29 18.31 9.24
C ALA A 62 14.42 18.11 8.22
N ARG A 63 14.26 18.60 6.98
CA ARG A 63 15.33 18.66 5.97
C ARG A 63 16.40 19.68 6.34
N ALA A 64 16.01 20.84 6.87
CA ALA A 64 16.97 21.83 7.38
C ALA A 64 17.80 21.26 8.53
N GLN A 65 17.21 20.37 9.33
CA GLN A 65 17.87 19.64 10.43
C GLN A 65 18.49 18.30 10.00
N ALA A 66 18.64 18.02 8.69
CA ALA A 66 19.08 16.70 8.22
C ALA A 66 20.50 16.32 8.65
N GLN A 67 21.35 17.30 9.02
CA GLN A 67 22.68 17.07 9.56
C GLN A 67 22.67 16.66 11.04
N GLU A 68 21.55 16.87 11.75
CA GLU A 68 21.41 16.49 13.15
C GLU A 68 21.15 14.99 13.27
N SER A 69 21.80 14.36 14.24
CA SER A 69 21.58 12.94 14.57
C SER A 69 20.68 12.85 15.80
N VAL A 70 19.55 12.16 15.66
CA VAL A 70 18.62 11.83 16.74
C VAL A 70 18.52 10.31 16.88
N ASP A 71 18.14 9.82 18.05
CA ASP A 71 17.96 8.39 18.26
C ASP A 71 16.61 7.89 17.74
N CYS A 72 16.61 6.71 17.12
CA CYS A 72 15.38 6.06 16.68
C CYS A 72 14.57 5.54 17.88
N PRO A 73 13.26 5.83 17.98
CA PRO A 73 12.45 5.37 19.11
C PRO A 73 12.31 3.84 19.17
N GLU A 74 12.39 3.15 18.03
CA GLU A 74 12.22 1.70 17.95
C GLU A 74 13.47 0.89 18.34
N CYS A 75 14.66 1.37 17.97
CA CYS A 75 15.89 0.59 18.08
C CYS A 75 17.07 1.34 18.71
N GLY A 76 16.89 2.61 19.08
CA GLY A 76 17.91 3.44 19.73
C GLY A 76 19.12 3.79 18.85
N THR A 77 19.09 3.46 17.55
CA THR A 77 20.20 3.80 16.65
C THR A 77 20.07 5.23 16.13
N ALA A 78 21.21 5.90 15.94
CA ALA A 78 21.26 7.21 15.30
C ALA A 78 20.56 7.21 13.93
N THR A 79 19.69 8.19 13.74
CA THR A 79 18.94 8.47 12.52
C THR A 79 18.77 9.97 12.34
N THR A 80 18.27 10.41 11.19
CA THR A 80 17.96 11.82 10.96
C THR A 80 16.52 12.14 11.37
N PRO A 81 16.25 13.40 11.81
CA PRO A 81 14.89 13.89 12.05
C PRO A 81 13.96 13.65 10.86
N LEU A 82 14.48 13.80 9.64
CA LEU A 82 13.73 13.56 8.41
C LEU A 82 13.15 12.15 8.33
N ASN A 83 13.89 11.11 8.75
CA ASN A 83 13.38 9.75 8.74
C ASN A 83 12.26 9.56 9.77
N ILE A 84 12.38 10.21 10.93
CA ILE A 84 11.35 10.16 11.97
C ILE A 84 10.08 10.86 11.51
N VAL A 85 10.15 12.08 10.97
CA VAL A 85 8.97 12.80 10.45
C VAL A 85 8.36 12.08 9.24
N SER A 86 9.19 11.45 8.40
CA SER A 86 8.70 10.78 7.19
C SER A 86 8.03 9.44 7.47
N TRP A 87 8.58 8.62 8.37
CA TRP A 87 8.17 7.21 8.58
C TRP A 87 7.93 6.83 10.04
N GLY A 88 8.23 7.69 11.01
CA GLY A 88 8.14 7.42 12.45
C GLY A 88 9.33 6.65 13.03
N HIS A 89 10.24 6.14 12.19
CA HIS A 89 11.36 5.30 12.61
C HIS A 89 12.53 5.39 11.63
N CYS A 90 13.68 4.81 12.00
CA CYS A 90 14.85 4.78 11.15
C CYS A 90 14.66 3.88 9.90
N ARG A 91 15.58 4.02 8.94
CA ARG A 91 15.58 3.22 7.70
C ARG A 91 15.75 1.71 7.95
N ALA A 92 16.47 1.34 9.01
CA ALA A 92 16.67 -0.06 9.37
C ALA A 92 15.35 -0.69 9.84
N CYS A 93 14.64 -0.05 10.78
CA CYS A 93 13.32 -0.47 11.23
C CYS A 93 12.30 -0.55 10.09
N ARG A 94 12.33 0.42 9.16
CA ARG A 94 11.50 0.38 7.94
C ARG A 94 11.76 -0.89 7.12
N THR A 95 13.04 -1.25 6.99
CA THR A 95 13.44 -2.43 6.23
C THR A 95 13.02 -3.71 6.93
N ALA A 96 13.14 -3.77 8.26
CA ALA A 96 12.68 -4.88 9.07
C ALA A 96 11.17 -5.09 8.93
N GLN A 97 10.37 -4.03 9.11
CA GLN A 97 8.92 -4.04 8.92
C GLN A 97 8.53 -4.51 7.51
N SER A 98 9.21 -4.00 6.48
CA SER A 98 8.94 -4.40 5.09
C SER A 98 9.21 -5.89 4.84
N ARG A 99 10.29 -6.45 5.42
CA ARG A 99 10.61 -7.87 5.33
C ARG A 99 9.61 -8.76 6.08
N GLU A 100 9.07 -8.26 7.19
CA GLU A 100 8.01 -8.94 7.93
C GLU A 100 6.69 -8.96 7.14
N MET A 101 6.30 -7.81 6.57
CA MET A 101 5.06 -7.68 5.80
C MET A 101 5.13 -8.40 4.44
N TYR A 102 6.30 -8.37 3.80
CA TYR A 102 6.55 -8.94 2.49
C TYR A 102 7.81 -9.84 2.53
N PRO A 103 7.70 -11.03 3.12
CA PRO A 103 8.84 -11.94 3.23
C PRO A 103 9.36 -12.31 1.84
N LEU A 104 10.69 -12.28 1.70
CA LEU A 104 11.36 -12.69 0.47
C LEU A 104 11.02 -14.16 0.22
N ARG A 105 10.30 -14.42 -0.86
CA ARG A 105 9.98 -15.78 -1.30
C ARG A 105 11.12 -16.24 -2.19
N TRP A 106 11.82 -17.27 -1.74
CA TRP A 106 12.84 -18.02 -2.48
C TRP A 106 12.20 -19.28 -3.07
#